data_AF-A0A8T0QXN5-F1
#
_entry.id   AF-A0A8T0QXN5-F1
#
_cell.length_a   1.000
_cell.length_b   1.000
_cell.length_c   1.000
_cell.angle_alpha   90.00
_cell.angle_beta   90.00
_cell.angle_gamma   90.00
#
_symmetry.space_group_name_H-M   'P 1'
#
loop_
_entity.id
_entity.type
_entity.pdbx_description
1 polymer ?
#
loop_
_entity_poly.entity_id
_entity_poly.type
_entity_poly.pdbx_seq_one_letter_code
_entity_poly.pdbx_strand_id
1 'polypeptide(L)'
;MIIMKGALLLHLFFIAVDRSVYANILRSLYFRDDRQGKDFVNRYVADTLAKCIKNGVVSTANRTFVSFAAELLQSENTSDHVSAVLVLRKLVQSVEREAAVVTEICSSKQLLGRLVKLLSSRSLLHQDTKPYIAEIFVKLSRNLRLVDIPEATNSIASLIDASLIEKELQTFDWGLFTEDNRPLFMHGFRILDELALDPENCVEMCRMKEVVSRIIAPVSHGLHMMTEHDIAAAHIVKGSLGVVAKLTSGTGEACSNLRRQISQNCTVISNILSIISDSTNQATNILAAEILTRLNLGEKTCICFTQNSITWSQPSIVTETQMSTELWLQNCWRNFAKKPEKRTSLPSNKSLTLIRYCQRSL
;
A
#
# COMPACT_ATOMS: atom_id res chain seq x y z
N MET A 1 54.25 5.18 27.18
CA MET A 1 53.42 5.01 25.96
C MET A 1 52.74 3.64 25.83
N ILE A 2 53.31 2.55 26.37
CA ILE A 2 52.75 1.17 26.27
C ILE A 2 51.51 0.98 27.17
N ILE A 3 51.50 1.53 28.39
CA ILE A 3 50.40 1.39 29.36
C ILE A 3 49.10 2.05 28.86
N MET A 4 49.21 3.20 28.18
CA MET A 4 48.06 3.90 27.57
C MET A 4 47.40 3.08 26.44
N LYS A 5 48.19 2.34 25.65
CA LYS A 5 47.67 1.43 24.62
C LYS A 5 46.98 0.21 25.23
N GLY A 6 47.49 -0.31 26.35
CA GLY A 6 46.87 -1.39 27.11
C GLY A 6 45.52 -1.01 27.72
N ALA A 7 45.41 0.18 28.30
CA ALA A 7 44.15 0.70 28.85
C ALA A 7 43.09 0.94 27.77
N LEU A 8 43.48 1.46 26.60
CA LEU A 8 42.60 1.61 25.43
C LEU A 8 42.09 0.27 24.91
N LEU A 9 42.95 -0.75 24.83
CA LEU A 9 42.58 -2.10 24.42
C LEU A 9 41.57 -2.74 25.37
N LEU A 10 41.78 -2.61 26.69
CA LEU A 10 40.83 -3.10 27.70
C LEU A 10 39.48 -2.37 27.60
N HIS A 11 39.50 -1.05 27.41
CA HIS A 11 38.27 -0.28 27.29
C HIS A 11 37.49 -0.63 26.01
N LEU A 12 38.19 -0.83 24.88
CA LEU A 12 37.61 -1.33 23.63
C LEU A 12 37.05 -2.75 23.79
N PHE A 13 37.72 -3.60 24.56
CA PHE A 13 37.26 -4.95 24.88
C PHE A 13 35.95 -4.92 25.69
N PHE A 14 35.86 -4.10 26.75
CA PHE A 14 34.61 -3.95 27.51
C PHE A 14 33.45 -3.44 26.66
N ILE A 15 33.71 -2.47 25.76
CA ILE A 15 32.69 -1.97 24.83
C ILE A 15 32.27 -3.04 23.83
N ALA A 16 33.22 -3.83 23.32
CA ALA A 16 32.93 -4.94 22.43
C ALA A 16 32.09 -6.02 23.13
N VAL A 17 32.38 -6.31 24.40
CA VAL A 17 31.62 -7.26 25.22
C VAL A 17 30.21 -6.73 25.51
N ASP A 18 30.07 -5.49 25.99
CA ASP A 18 28.77 -4.88 26.26
C ASP A 18 27.89 -4.84 25.01
N ARG A 19 28.47 -4.48 23.85
CA ARG A 19 27.77 -4.51 22.58
C ARG A 19 27.48 -5.91 22.07
N SER A 20 28.33 -6.89 22.34
CA SER A 20 28.05 -8.30 22.06
C SER A 20 26.89 -8.83 22.91
N VAL A 21 26.79 -8.39 24.17
CA VAL A 21 25.65 -8.69 25.05
C VAL A 21 24.38 -8.01 24.54
N TYR A 22 24.45 -6.72 24.19
CA TYR A 22 23.32 -5.99 23.60
C TYR A 22 22.86 -6.61 22.27
N ALA A 23 23.80 -6.96 21.40
CA ALA A 23 23.56 -7.67 20.16
C ALA A 23 22.92 -9.05 20.40
N ASN A 24 23.31 -9.78 21.45
CA ASN A 24 22.68 -11.05 21.84
C ASN A 24 21.26 -10.86 22.41
N ILE A 25 21.01 -9.80 23.18
CA ILE A 25 19.66 -9.45 23.63
C ILE A 25 18.79 -9.15 22.42
N LEU A 26 19.26 -8.30 21.50
CA LEU A 26 18.55 -8.00 20.26
C LEU A 26 18.36 -9.25 19.37
N ARG A 27 19.35 -10.14 19.31
CA ARG A 27 19.26 -11.43 18.62
C ARG A 27 18.13 -12.28 19.17
N SER A 28 17.97 -12.34 20.50
CA SER A 28 16.87 -13.06 21.15
C SER A 28 15.51 -12.41 20.90
N LEU A 29 15.46 -11.07 20.90
CA LEU A 29 14.21 -10.29 20.73
C LEU A 29 13.68 -10.34 19.30
N TYR A 30 14.55 -10.21 18.30
CA TYR A 30 14.12 -10.03 16.91
C TYR A 30 14.29 -11.27 16.03
N PHE A 31 15.28 -12.11 16.33
CA PHE A 31 15.75 -13.11 15.37
C PHE A 31 15.68 -14.54 15.89
N ARG A 32 15.60 -14.80 17.20
CA ARG A 32 15.54 -16.15 17.80
C ARG A 32 16.45 -17.16 17.07
N ASP A 33 15.87 -18.06 16.26
CA ASP A 33 16.57 -19.07 15.46
C ASP A 33 16.81 -18.74 13.98
N ASP A 34 16.37 -17.58 13.52
CA ASP A 34 16.61 -17.08 12.17
C ASP A 34 18.11 -16.93 11.89
N ARG A 35 18.61 -17.78 10.99
CA ARG A 35 20.01 -17.78 10.56
C ARG A 35 20.41 -16.45 9.92
N GLN A 36 19.51 -15.82 9.17
CA GLN A 36 19.81 -14.55 8.49
C GLN A 36 19.92 -13.40 9.48
N GLY A 37 19.00 -13.33 10.45
CA GLY A 37 19.11 -12.43 11.58
C GLY A 37 20.39 -12.61 12.39
N LYS A 38 20.79 -13.86 12.66
CA LYS A 38 22.06 -14.17 13.34
C LYS A 38 23.27 -13.63 12.57
N ASP A 39 23.32 -13.85 11.26
CA ASP A 39 24.40 -13.33 10.40
C ASP A 39 24.43 -11.79 10.39
N PHE A 40 23.27 -11.15 10.25
CA PHE A 40 23.17 -9.69 10.28
C PHE A 40 23.67 -9.09 11.60
N VAL A 41 23.31 -9.70 12.74
CA VAL A 41 23.77 -9.28 14.06
C VAL A 41 25.30 -9.39 14.16
N ASN A 42 25.88 -10.50 13.68
CA ASN A 42 27.33 -10.68 13.68
C ASN A 42 28.03 -9.62 12.81
N ARG A 43 27.48 -9.34 11.63
CA ARG A 43 27.97 -8.28 10.73
C ARG A 43 27.88 -6.90 11.38
N TYR A 44 26.76 -6.59 12.06
CA TYR A 44 26.59 -5.35 12.81
C TYR A 44 27.64 -5.18 13.90
N VAL A 45 27.88 -6.22 14.71
CA VAL A 45 28.89 -6.19 15.78
C VAL A 45 30.29 -5.98 15.20
N ALA A 46 30.64 -6.75 14.17
CA ALA A 46 31.95 -6.66 13.51
C ALA A 46 32.20 -5.28 12.89
N ASP A 47 31.22 -4.76 12.13
CA ASP A 47 31.31 -3.43 11.51
C ASP A 47 31.38 -2.32 12.57
N THR A 48 30.54 -2.42 13.60
CA THR A 48 30.53 -1.44 14.70
C THR A 48 31.87 -1.43 15.45
N LEU A 49 32.48 -2.60 15.67
CA LEU A 49 33.81 -2.71 16.28
C LEU A 49 34.89 -2.11 15.36
N ALA A 50 34.87 -2.42 14.06
CA ALA A 50 35.82 -1.87 13.10
C ALA A 50 35.75 -0.33 13.05
N LYS A 51 34.54 0.24 13.03
CA LYS A 51 34.35 1.70 13.09
C LYS A 51 34.77 2.30 14.42
N CYS A 52 34.53 1.60 15.54
CA CYS A 52 34.98 2.03 16.86
C CYS A 52 36.52 2.10 16.93
N ILE A 53 37.21 1.10 16.37
CA ILE A 53 38.68 1.08 16.31
C ILE A 53 39.20 2.23 15.43
N LYS A 54 38.54 2.49 14.30
CA LYS A 54 38.97 3.51 13.33
C LYS A 54 38.69 4.94 13.80
N ASN A 55 37.50 5.20 14.36
CA ASN A 55 36.95 6.53 14.59
C ASN A 55 36.69 6.84 16.08
N GLY A 56 36.94 5.88 16.97
CA GLY A 56 36.71 5.99 18.41
C GLY A 56 35.30 5.58 18.87
N VAL A 57 35.14 5.47 20.19
CA VAL A 57 33.89 4.99 20.83
C VAL A 57 32.72 5.93 20.55
N VAL A 58 32.96 7.24 20.64
CA VAL A 58 31.93 8.27 20.49
C VAL A 58 31.25 8.20 19.12
N SER A 59 31.99 7.86 18.05
CA SER A 59 31.43 7.75 16.70
C SER A 59 30.46 6.57 16.53
N THR A 60 30.32 5.71 17.54
CA THR A 60 29.48 4.51 17.51
C THR A 60 28.44 4.48 18.64
N ALA A 61 28.38 5.53 19.48
CA ALA A 61 27.50 5.57 20.65
C ALA A 61 26.01 5.50 20.29
N ASN A 62 25.61 6.16 19.20
CA ASN A 62 24.21 6.22 18.74
C ASN A 62 23.91 5.26 17.59
N ARG A 63 24.76 4.25 17.40
CA ARG A 63 24.60 3.31 16.30
C ARG A 63 23.51 2.29 16.64
N THR A 64 22.54 2.17 15.75
CA THR A 64 21.38 1.27 15.86
C THR A 64 21.34 0.30 14.67
N PHE A 65 20.50 -0.73 14.75
CA PHE A 65 20.26 -1.58 13.57
C PHE A 65 19.61 -0.83 12.41
N VAL A 66 18.77 0.17 12.67
CA VAL A 66 18.19 1.00 11.61
C VAL A 66 19.27 1.83 10.92
N SER A 67 20.17 2.47 11.68
CA SER A 67 21.29 3.22 11.11
C SER A 67 22.25 2.33 10.32
N PHE A 68 22.50 1.10 10.79
CA PHE A 68 23.33 0.14 10.09
C PHE A 68 22.66 -0.38 8.80
N ALA A 69 21.37 -0.70 8.85
CA ALA A 69 20.60 -1.06 7.66
C ALA A 69 20.59 0.08 6.63
N ALA A 70 20.48 1.34 7.09
CA ALA A 70 20.56 2.50 6.21
C ALA A 70 21.92 2.65 5.51
N GLU A 71 23.01 2.22 6.15
CA GLU A 71 24.33 2.18 5.50
C GLU A 71 24.46 1.01 4.52
N LEU A 72 23.93 -0.17 4.88
CA LEU A 72 23.90 -1.32 3.95
C LEU A 72 23.09 -0.99 2.69
N LEU A 73 22.01 -0.20 2.79
CA LEU A 73 21.23 0.30 1.66
C LEU A 73 21.97 1.33 0.78
N GLN A 74 23.18 1.74 1.17
CA GLN A 74 24.08 2.57 0.38
C GLN A 74 25.20 1.77 -0.29
N SER A 75 25.32 0.47 0.04
CA SER A 75 26.29 -0.43 -0.58
C SER A 75 26.00 -0.60 -2.08
N GLU A 76 27.03 -0.92 -2.86
CA GLU A 76 26.85 -1.34 -4.25
C GLU A 76 26.32 -2.78 -4.35
N ASN A 77 26.41 -3.54 -3.26
CA ASN A 77 26.04 -4.94 -3.22
C ASN A 77 24.53 -5.12 -2.97
N THR A 78 23.83 -5.73 -3.91
CA THR A 78 22.39 -6.01 -3.79
C THR A 78 22.06 -6.96 -2.64
N SER A 79 22.97 -7.85 -2.25
CA SER A 79 22.76 -8.72 -1.08
C SER A 79 22.68 -7.92 0.23
N ASP A 80 23.43 -6.81 0.34
CA ASP A 80 23.35 -5.91 1.49
C ASP A 80 21.98 -5.23 1.55
N HIS A 81 21.43 -4.85 0.40
CA HIS A 81 20.07 -4.31 0.32
C HIS A 81 19.04 -5.32 0.80
N VAL A 82 19.14 -6.56 0.37
CA VAL A 82 18.22 -7.64 0.79
C VAL A 82 18.33 -7.87 2.31
N SER A 83 19.54 -8.03 2.84
CA SER A 83 19.75 -8.20 4.29
C SER A 83 19.20 -7.03 5.10
N ALA A 84 19.42 -5.80 4.64
CA ALA A 84 18.92 -4.59 5.30
C ALA A 84 17.39 -4.55 5.31
N VAL A 85 16.73 -4.81 4.18
CA VAL A 85 15.27 -4.83 4.09
C VAL A 85 14.67 -5.90 4.99
N LEU A 86 15.24 -7.11 4.98
CA LEU A 86 14.73 -8.21 5.81
C LEU A 86 14.81 -7.89 7.30
N VAL A 87 15.92 -7.29 7.74
CA VAL A 87 16.06 -6.84 9.11
C VAL A 87 15.09 -5.69 9.42
N LEU A 88 15.01 -4.66 8.58
CA LEU A 88 14.07 -3.56 8.80
C LEU A 88 12.62 -4.07 8.92
N ARG A 89 12.21 -5.03 8.07
CA ARG A 89 10.92 -5.71 8.16
C ARG A 89 10.71 -6.37 9.52
N LYS A 90 11.70 -7.15 9.99
CA LYS A 90 11.63 -7.79 11.32
C LYS A 90 11.55 -6.77 12.45
N LEU A 91 12.28 -5.65 12.33
CA LEU A 91 12.27 -4.60 13.34
C LEU A 91 10.91 -3.90 13.45
N VAL A 92 10.25 -3.58 12.33
CA VAL A 92 8.91 -2.94 12.33
C VAL A 92 7.77 -3.91 12.68
N GLN A 93 8.03 -5.22 12.70
CA GLN A 93 7.07 -6.25 13.13
C GLN A 93 7.18 -6.57 14.63
N SER A 94 8.12 -5.94 15.36
CA SER A 94 8.33 -6.18 16.79
C SER A 94 7.29 -5.45 17.65
N VAL A 95 6.43 -6.21 18.34
CA VAL A 95 5.39 -5.64 19.22
C VAL A 95 5.95 -4.66 20.27
N GLU A 96 7.11 -4.96 20.85
CA GLU A 96 7.68 -4.18 21.95
C GLU A 96 8.36 -2.87 21.49
N ARG A 97 8.90 -2.84 20.27
CA ARG A 97 9.75 -1.74 19.79
C ARG A 97 9.28 -1.12 18.47
N GLU A 98 8.16 -1.55 17.93
CA GLU A 98 7.60 -1.06 16.66
C GLU A 98 7.56 0.48 16.63
N ALA A 99 6.97 1.12 17.64
CA ALA A 99 6.84 2.59 17.66
C ALA A 99 8.20 3.32 17.60
N ALA A 100 9.20 2.85 18.34
CA ALA A 100 10.53 3.45 18.36
C ALA A 100 11.24 3.27 17.00
N VAL A 101 11.19 2.06 16.43
CA VAL A 101 11.78 1.75 15.12
C VAL A 101 11.09 2.54 14.01
N VAL A 102 9.76 2.59 14.00
CA VAL A 102 8.98 3.35 13.00
C VAL A 102 9.33 4.83 13.08
N THR A 103 9.44 5.40 14.28
CA THR A 103 9.84 6.80 14.48
C THR A 103 11.26 7.06 13.96
N GLU A 104 12.19 6.16 14.26
CA GLU A 104 13.59 6.27 13.80
C GLU A 104 13.68 6.22 12.26
N ILE A 105 12.96 5.29 11.62
CA ILE A 105 12.92 5.19 10.15
C ILE A 105 12.28 6.44 9.54
N CYS A 106 11.14 6.90 10.08
CA CYS A 106 10.41 8.06 9.55
C CYS A 106 11.20 9.36 9.69
N SER A 107 12.06 9.45 10.71
CA SER A 107 12.94 10.61 10.91
C SER A 107 14.09 10.68 9.90
N SER A 108 14.41 9.57 9.22
CA SER A 108 15.53 9.49 8.28
C SER A 108 15.07 9.64 6.83
N LYS A 109 15.07 10.89 6.33
CA LYS A 109 14.74 11.20 4.93
C LYS A 109 15.61 10.43 3.93
N GLN A 110 16.88 10.24 4.25
CA GLN A 110 17.81 9.48 3.40
C GLN A 110 17.40 8.01 3.30
N LEU A 111 17.05 7.37 4.41
CA LEU A 111 16.60 5.98 4.43
C LEU A 111 15.28 5.84 3.67
N LEU A 112 14.31 6.72 3.94
CA LEU A 112 13.02 6.73 3.24
C LEU A 112 13.18 6.89 1.73
N GLY A 113 14.01 7.85 1.28
CA GLY A 113 14.28 8.04 -0.15
C GLY A 113 14.91 6.81 -0.81
N ARG A 114 15.80 6.09 -0.10
CA ARG A 114 16.37 4.83 -0.59
C ARG A 114 15.32 3.72 -0.68
N LEU A 115 14.48 3.57 0.34
CA LEU A 115 13.38 2.59 0.33
C LEU A 115 12.37 2.89 -0.78
N VAL A 116 12.02 4.16 -1.02
CA VAL A 116 11.17 4.60 -2.14
C VAL A 116 11.77 4.18 -3.48
N LYS A 117 13.06 4.48 -3.69
CA LYS A 117 13.76 4.12 -4.93
C LYS A 117 13.79 2.60 -5.15
N LEU A 118 13.99 1.82 -4.09
CA LEU A 118 14.02 0.36 -4.16
C LEU A 118 12.62 -0.26 -4.38
N LEU A 119 11.58 0.38 -3.86
CA LEU A 119 10.18 -0.03 -4.04
C LEU A 119 9.71 0.16 -5.48
N SER A 120 10.21 1.19 -6.17
CA SER A 120 9.85 1.50 -7.55
C SER A 120 9.89 0.26 -8.45
N SER A 121 8.90 0.11 -9.34
CA SER A 121 8.84 -0.99 -10.30
C SER A 121 10.11 -1.08 -11.17
N ARG A 122 10.80 0.05 -11.38
CA ARG A 122 12.05 0.18 -12.16
C ARG A 122 13.32 -0.26 -11.42
N SER A 123 13.23 -0.56 -10.12
CA SER A 123 14.36 -1.01 -9.32
C SER A 123 14.85 -2.40 -9.75
N LEU A 124 16.17 -2.56 -9.83
CA LEU A 124 16.87 -3.83 -10.08
C LEU A 124 16.94 -4.75 -8.86
N LEU A 125 16.36 -4.34 -7.72
CA LEU A 125 16.27 -5.20 -6.55
C LEU A 125 15.45 -6.46 -6.87
N HIS A 126 15.84 -7.58 -6.26
CA HIS A 126 15.15 -8.86 -6.42
C HIS A 126 13.64 -8.69 -6.18
N GLN A 127 12.83 -9.20 -7.11
CA GLN A 127 11.38 -9.00 -7.08
C GLN A 127 10.77 -9.52 -5.78
N ASP A 128 11.27 -10.64 -5.26
CA ASP A 128 10.83 -11.26 -4.00
C ASP A 128 11.11 -10.40 -2.75
N THR A 129 11.98 -9.39 -2.86
CA THR A 129 12.27 -8.46 -1.74
C THR A 129 11.35 -7.25 -1.74
N LYS A 130 10.74 -6.88 -2.88
CA LYS A 130 9.85 -5.71 -2.98
C LYS A 130 8.61 -5.83 -2.08
N PRO A 131 7.93 -6.99 -1.95
CA PRO A 131 6.84 -7.15 -0.99
C PRO A 131 7.25 -6.78 0.44
N TYR A 132 8.48 -7.11 0.85
CA TYR A 132 8.99 -6.77 2.19
C TYR A 132 9.20 -5.27 2.38
N ILE A 133 9.66 -4.56 1.34
CA ILE A 133 9.72 -3.09 1.37
C ILE A 133 8.30 -2.52 1.47
N ALA A 134 7.37 -3.09 0.71
CA ALA A 134 5.98 -2.65 0.70
C ALA A 134 5.32 -2.86 2.08
N GLU A 135 5.56 -3.98 2.75
CA GLU A 135 5.15 -4.23 4.14
C GLU A 135 5.74 -3.22 5.13
N ILE A 136 7.02 -2.85 4.97
CA ILE A 136 7.63 -1.78 5.76
C ILE A 136 6.84 -0.49 5.54
N PHE A 137 6.58 -0.08 4.30
CA PHE A 137 5.81 1.14 4.03
C PHE A 137 4.42 1.11 4.65
N VAL A 138 3.69 -0.01 4.60
CA VAL A 138 2.39 -0.15 5.31
C VAL A 138 2.53 0.17 6.80
N LYS A 139 3.59 -0.31 7.46
CA LYS A 139 3.86 -0.02 8.87
C LYS A 139 4.24 1.43 9.12
N LEU A 140 4.91 2.07 8.17
CA LEU A 140 5.32 3.46 8.28
C LEU A 140 4.19 4.44 7.96
N SER A 141 3.23 4.08 7.09
CA SER A 141 2.27 5.00 6.44
C SER A 141 1.63 6.04 7.36
N ARG A 142 1.25 5.67 8.59
CA ARG A 142 0.58 6.57 9.54
C ARG A 142 1.48 7.68 10.10
N ASN A 143 2.80 7.55 9.93
CA ASN A 143 3.80 8.53 10.36
C ASN A 143 4.49 9.21 9.18
N LEU A 144 4.07 8.92 7.94
CA LEU A 144 4.66 9.46 6.73
C LEU A 144 3.82 10.60 6.17
N ARG A 145 4.51 11.68 5.78
CA ARG A 145 3.97 12.75 4.96
C ARG A 145 4.60 12.67 3.58
N LEU A 146 3.79 12.45 2.56
CA LEU A 146 4.25 12.27 1.18
C LEU A 146 5.02 13.48 0.66
N VAL A 147 4.62 14.68 1.08
CA VAL A 147 5.28 15.94 0.70
C VAL A 147 6.74 16.01 1.16
N ASP A 148 7.11 15.29 2.23
CA ASP A 148 8.46 15.29 2.78
C ASP A 148 9.41 14.30 2.07
N ILE A 149 8.88 13.46 1.17
CA ILE A 149 9.62 12.37 0.52
C ILE A 149 9.47 12.47 -1.00
N PRO A 150 10.46 13.03 -1.71
CA PRO A 150 10.42 13.14 -3.16
C PRO A 150 10.17 11.80 -3.84
N GLU A 151 9.35 11.81 -4.90
CA GLU A 151 9.00 10.64 -5.72
C GLU A 151 8.23 9.51 -5.00
N ALA A 152 7.92 9.64 -3.71
CA ALA A 152 7.23 8.60 -2.94
C ALA A 152 5.87 8.25 -3.57
N THR A 153 5.03 9.25 -3.82
CA THR A 153 3.69 9.04 -4.38
C THR A 153 3.74 8.32 -5.72
N ASN A 154 4.63 8.73 -6.63
CA ASN A 154 4.79 8.09 -7.95
C ASN A 154 5.36 6.68 -7.85
N SER A 155 6.32 6.44 -6.96
CA SER A 155 6.94 5.13 -6.78
C SER A 155 5.94 4.13 -6.20
N ILE A 156 5.14 4.56 -5.22
CA ILE A 156 4.08 3.74 -4.63
C ILE A 156 2.96 3.51 -5.65
N ALA A 157 2.54 4.55 -6.39
CA ALA A 157 1.54 4.42 -7.45
C ALA A 157 2.01 3.50 -8.59
N SER A 158 3.32 3.40 -8.84
CA SER A 158 3.86 2.45 -9.84
C SER A 158 3.60 0.99 -9.49
N LEU A 159 3.28 0.69 -8.23
CA LEU A 159 2.89 -0.65 -7.80
C LEU A 159 1.50 -1.04 -8.28
N ILE A 160 0.64 -0.07 -8.61
CA ILE A 160 -0.70 -0.31 -9.12
C ILE A 160 -0.81 0.02 -10.62
N ASP A 161 0.33 0.08 -11.32
CA ASP A 161 0.35 0.27 -12.77
C ASP A 161 -0.25 -0.95 -13.48
N ALA A 162 -1.04 -0.68 -14.52
CA ALA A 162 -1.71 -1.72 -15.29
C ALA A 162 -0.73 -2.77 -15.85
N SER A 163 0.47 -2.34 -16.28
CA SER A 163 1.51 -3.25 -16.77
C SER A 163 2.09 -4.17 -15.69
N LEU A 164 2.23 -3.67 -14.47
CA LEU A 164 2.67 -4.48 -13.34
C LEU A 164 1.58 -5.45 -12.91
N ILE A 165 0.33 -4.97 -12.80
CA ILE A 165 -0.84 -5.81 -12.50
C ILE A 165 -0.95 -6.94 -13.53
N GLU A 166 -0.89 -6.61 -14.82
CA GLU A 166 -0.95 -7.59 -15.92
C GLU A 166 0.15 -8.67 -15.77
N LYS A 167 1.39 -8.23 -15.52
CA LYS A 167 2.52 -9.14 -15.31
C LYS A 167 2.30 -10.06 -14.11
N GLU A 168 1.91 -9.51 -12.96
CA GLU A 168 1.69 -10.30 -11.75
C GLU A 168 0.50 -11.26 -11.90
N LEU A 169 -0.57 -10.86 -12.58
CA LEU A 169 -1.70 -11.74 -12.88
C LEU A 169 -1.30 -12.96 -13.75
N GLN A 170 -0.30 -12.79 -14.61
CA GLN A 170 0.22 -13.88 -15.45
C GLN A 170 1.17 -14.81 -14.69
N THR A 171 2.02 -14.26 -13.80
CA THR A 171 3.09 -15.02 -13.16
C THR A 171 2.74 -15.54 -11.77
N PHE A 172 1.74 -14.97 -11.10
CA PHE A 172 1.39 -15.31 -9.73
C PHE A 172 0.51 -16.56 -9.65
N ASP A 173 0.91 -17.51 -8.81
CA ASP A 173 0.11 -18.70 -8.52
C ASP A 173 -0.98 -18.38 -7.50
N TRP A 174 -2.17 -18.09 -8.01
CA TRP A 174 -3.37 -17.82 -7.21
C TRP A 174 -3.82 -19.02 -6.36
N GLY A 175 -3.35 -20.24 -6.64
CA GLY A 175 -3.58 -21.41 -5.79
C GLY A 175 -2.81 -21.37 -4.46
N LEU A 176 -1.73 -20.58 -4.39
CA LEU A 176 -0.90 -20.38 -3.20
C LEU A 176 -1.13 -19.00 -2.55
N PHE A 177 -2.21 -18.32 -2.92
CA PHE A 177 -2.54 -17.01 -2.38
C PHE A 177 -2.76 -17.09 -0.86
N THR A 178 -1.98 -16.30 -0.13
CA THR A 178 -2.17 -16.04 1.30
C THR A 178 -1.95 -14.55 1.57
N GLU A 179 -2.35 -14.09 2.75
CA GLU A 179 -2.04 -12.73 3.20
C GLU A 179 -0.52 -12.46 3.26
N ASP A 180 0.30 -13.48 3.48
CA ASP A 180 1.75 -13.34 3.57
C ASP A 180 2.46 -13.40 2.21
N ASN A 181 1.77 -13.89 1.17
CA ASN A 181 2.29 -14.05 -0.18
C ASN A 181 1.43 -13.31 -1.21
N ARG A 182 0.96 -12.10 -0.88
CA ARG A 182 0.13 -11.32 -1.80
C ARG A 182 0.99 -10.67 -2.91
N PRO A 183 0.46 -10.53 -4.14
CA PRO A 183 1.12 -9.78 -5.20
C PRO A 183 1.47 -8.34 -4.81
N LEU A 184 2.52 -7.80 -5.43
CA LEU A 184 3.02 -6.46 -5.14
C LEU A 184 1.96 -5.36 -5.40
N PHE A 185 1.09 -5.51 -6.40
CA PHE A 185 0.03 -4.54 -6.64
C PHE A 185 -0.98 -4.44 -5.48
N MET A 186 -1.22 -5.53 -4.76
CA MET A 186 -2.10 -5.52 -3.59
C MET A 186 -1.46 -4.73 -2.44
N HIS A 187 -0.13 -4.83 -2.28
CA HIS A 187 0.58 -3.95 -1.36
C HIS A 187 0.51 -2.50 -1.80
N GLY A 188 0.59 -2.22 -3.11
CA GLY A 188 0.43 -0.87 -3.65
C GLY A 188 -0.87 -0.19 -3.21
N PHE A 189 -2.01 -0.86 -3.42
CA PHE A 189 -3.29 -0.36 -2.93
C PHE A 189 -3.31 -0.19 -1.40
N ARG A 190 -2.77 -1.15 -0.65
CA ARG A 190 -2.75 -1.09 0.82
C ARG A 190 -1.91 0.07 1.35
N ILE A 191 -0.76 0.36 0.75
CA ILE A 191 0.08 1.50 1.15
C ILE A 191 -0.66 2.81 0.91
N LEU A 192 -1.23 3.00 -0.29
CA LEU A 192 -2.01 4.19 -0.63
C LEU A 192 -3.22 4.35 0.30
N ASP A 193 -3.89 3.24 0.63
CA ASP A 193 -5.05 3.21 1.52
C ASP A 193 -4.68 3.63 2.96
N GLU A 194 -3.56 3.18 3.50
CA GLU A 194 -3.08 3.61 4.83
C GLU A 194 -2.56 5.05 4.82
N LEU A 195 -1.88 5.48 3.75
CA LEU A 195 -1.41 6.87 3.60
C LEU A 195 -2.57 7.85 3.52
N ALA A 196 -3.67 7.45 2.87
CA ALA A 196 -4.88 8.26 2.71
C ALA A 196 -5.69 8.43 4.01
N LEU A 197 -5.26 7.84 5.13
CA LEU A 197 -5.81 8.18 6.44
C LEU A 197 -5.39 9.59 6.88
N ASP A 198 -4.26 10.08 6.37
CA ASP A 198 -3.80 11.45 6.59
C ASP A 198 -4.39 12.40 5.53
N PRO A 199 -5.07 13.50 5.93
CA PRO A 199 -5.68 14.44 5.00
C PRO A 199 -4.69 15.15 4.07
N GLU A 200 -3.47 15.45 4.53
CA GLU A 200 -2.46 16.11 3.69
C GLU A 200 -1.97 15.17 2.59
N ASN A 201 -1.79 13.89 2.91
CA ASN A 201 -1.46 12.86 1.93
C ASN A 201 -2.57 12.69 0.88
N CYS A 202 -3.85 12.73 1.29
CA CYS A 202 -4.99 12.74 0.37
C CYS A 202 -4.93 13.90 -0.62
N VAL A 203 -4.65 15.11 -0.14
CA VAL A 203 -4.53 16.29 -1.00
C VAL A 203 -3.38 16.11 -1.98
N GLU A 204 -2.23 15.59 -1.52
CA GLU A 204 -1.06 15.37 -2.38
C GLU A 204 -1.34 14.34 -3.47
N MET A 205 -1.95 13.20 -3.13
CA MET A 205 -2.37 12.19 -4.12
C MET A 205 -3.37 12.77 -5.14
N CYS A 206 -4.35 13.56 -4.68
CA CYS A 206 -5.35 14.17 -5.56
C CYS A 206 -4.77 15.20 -6.54
N ARG A 207 -3.63 15.84 -6.22
CA ARG A 207 -2.95 16.77 -7.15
C ARG A 207 -2.32 16.02 -8.34
N MET A 208 -1.94 14.77 -8.16
CA MET A 208 -1.21 14.00 -9.15
C MET A 208 -2.19 13.26 -10.07
N LYS A 209 -2.54 13.87 -11.21
CA LYS A 209 -3.52 13.34 -12.17
C LYS A 209 -3.24 11.89 -12.58
N GLU A 210 -1.97 11.54 -12.81
CA GLU A 210 -1.58 10.18 -13.20
C GLU A 210 -1.80 9.15 -12.07
N VAL A 211 -1.60 9.55 -10.81
CA VAL A 211 -1.82 8.69 -9.64
C VAL A 211 -3.31 8.44 -9.48
N VAL A 212 -4.12 9.50 -9.56
CA VAL A 212 -5.58 9.44 -9.54
C VAL A 212 -6.12 8.52 -10.64
N SER A 213 -5.62 8.65 -11.88
CA SER A 213 -6.09 7.83 -12.99
C SER A 213 -5.80 6.34 -12.78
N ARG A 214 -4.62 5.99 -12.23
CA ARG A 214 -4.26 4.60 -11.89
C ARG A 214 -5.16 4.04 -10.79
N ILE A 215 -5.44 4.84 -9.75
CA ILE A 215 -6.31 4.45 -8.64
C ILE A 215 -7.74 4.18 -9.13
N ILE A 216 -8.28 5.01 -10.04
CA ILE A 216 -9.67 4.89 -10.52
C ILE A 216 -9.84 3.89 -11.66
N ALA A 217 -8.78 3.58 -12.42
CA ALA A 217 -8.82 2.71 -13.61
C ALA A 217 -9.57 1.37 -13.42
N PRO A 218 -9.40 0.64 -12.29
CA PRO A 218 -10.16 -0.59 -12.06
C PRO A 218 -11.67 -0.40 -12.03
N VAL A 219 -12.15 0.74 -11.54
CA VAL A 219 -13.59 1.04 -11.50
C VAL A 219 -14.04 1.65 -12.83
N SER A 220 -13.26 2.58 -13.41
CA SER A 220 -13.66 3.27 -14.65
C SER A 220 -13.80 2.36 -15.85
N HIS A 221 -12.96 1.33 -15.99
CA HIS A 221 -13.02 0.45 -17.15
C HIS A 221 -13.99 -0.74 -16.97
N GLY A 222 -14.62 -0.91 -15.80
CA GLY A 222 -15.60 -1.98 -15.51
C GLY A 222 -15.10 -3.29 -14.86
N LEU A 223 -13.98 -3.32 -14.13
CA LEU A 223 -13.36 -4.57 -13.62
C LEU A 223 -14.26 -5.29 -12.61
N HIS A 224 -15.15 -4.54 -11.96
CA HIS A 224 -16.15 -5.05 -11.02
C HIS A 224 -17.03 -6.16 -11.62
N MET A 225 -17.24 -6.16 -12.94
CA MET A 225 -18.00 -7.22 -13.63
C MET A 225 -17.35 -8.60 -13.56
N MET A 226 -16.07 -8.69 -13.17
CA MET A 226 -15.33 -9.94 -13.03
C MET A 226 -15.24 -10.44 -11.58
N THR A 227 -15.65 -9.65 -10.60
CA THR A 227 -15.31 -9.90 -9.18
C THR A 227 -15.99 -11.11 -8.57
N GLU A 228 -17.13 -11.54 -9.11
CA GLU A 228 -17.84 -12.74 -8.63
C GLU A 228 -17.05 -14.03 -8.93
N HIS A 229 -16.27 -14.02 -10.01
CA HIS A 229 -15.59 -15.22 -10.51
C HIS A 229 -14.07 -15.10 -10.46
N ASP A 230 -13.53 -13.91 -10.22
CA ASP A 230 -12.10 -13.67 -10.19
C ASP A 230 -11.66 -12.98 -8.89
N ILE A 231 -10.90 -13.72 -8.08
CA ILE A 231 -10.40 -13.25 -6.80
C ILE A 231 -9.43 -12.07 -6.96
N ALA A 232 -8.65 -12.03 -8.03
CA ALA A 232 -7.71 -10.94 -8.28
C ALA A 232 -8.47 -9.66 -8.63
N ALA A 233 -9.48 -9.77 -9.51
CA ALA A 233 -10.37 -8.65 -9.83
C ALA A 233 -11.05 -8.12 -8.56
N ALA A 234 -11.54 -8.99 -7.68
CA ALA A 234 -12.15 -8.60 -6.41
C ALA A 234 -11.20 -7.80 -5.52
N HIS A 235 -9.94 -8.22 -5.40
CA HIS A 235 -8.93 -7.50 -4.61
C HIS A 235 -8.54 -6.15 -5.24
N ILE A 236 -8.37 -6.09 -6.57
CA ILE A 236 -8.03 -4.85 -7.27
C ILE A 236 -9.16 -3.82 -7.12
N VAL A 237 -10.42 -4.24 -7.35
CA VAL A 237 -11.59 -3.35 -7.23
C VAL A 237 -11.77 -2.89 -5.78
N LYS A 238 -11.65 -3.79 -4.81
CA LYS A 238 -11.75 -3.44 -3.38
C LYS A 238 -10.64 -2.45 -2.97
N GLY A 239 -9.39 -2.71 -3.36
CA GLY A 239 -8.26 -1.82 -3.07
C GLY A 239 -8.43 -0.44 -3.71
N SER A 240 -8.84 -0.40 -4.98
CA SER A 240 -9.17 0.84 -5.70
C SER A 240 -10.25 1.65 -4.98
N LEU A 241 -11.40 1.04 -4.68
CA LEU A 241 -12.50 1.72 -3.99
C LEU A 241 -12.11 2.20 -2.59
N GLY A 242 -11.27 1.45 -1.86
CA GLY A 242 -10.76 1.85 -0.55
C GLY A 242 -10.04 3.19 -0.60
N VAL A 243 -9.11 3.32 -1.56
CA VAL A 243 -8.36 4.56 -1.77
C VAL A 243 -9.29 5.67 -2.28
N VAL A 244 -10.15 5.40 -3.28
CA VAL A 244 -11.09 6.42 -3.82
C VAL A 244 -12.04 6.93 -2.74
N ALA A 245 -12.54 6.08 -1.86
CA ALA A 245 -13.41 6.47 -0.75
C ALA A 245 -12.73 7.49 0.18
N LYS A 246 -11.44 7.30 0.48
CA LYS A 246 -10.65 8.24 1.30
C LYS A 246 -10.29 9.52 0.56
N LEU A 247 -9.90 9.42 -0.71
CA LEU A 247 -9.60 10.61 -1.52
C LEU A 247 -10.84 11.50 -1.72
N THR A 248 -12.02 10.88 -1.89
CA THR A 248 -13.30 11.61 -2.00
C THR A 248 -13.82 12.15 -0.68
N SER A 249 -13.39 11.61 0.48
CA SER A 249 -13.68 12.19 1.80
C SER A 249 -12.74 13.33 2.18
N GLY A 250 -11.56 13.40 1.54
CA GLY A 250 -10.54 14.43 1.79
C GLY A 250 -11.04 15.85 1.58
N THR A 251 -10.51 16.79 2.37
CA THR A 251 -10.80 18.22 2.25
C THR A 251 -9.83 18.91 1.28
N GLY A 252 -10.09 20.17 0.95
CA GLY A 252 -9.21 20.96 0.07
C GLY A 252 -9.52 20.85 -1.43
N GLU A 253 -8.94 21.78 -2.19
CA GLU A 253 -9.28 22.01 -3.60
C GLU A 253 -8.96 20.82 -4.51
N ALA A 254 -7.86 20.11 -4.26
CA ALA A 254 -7.49 18.94 -5.06
C ALA A 254 -8.51 17.81 -4.93
N CYS A 255 -8.92 17.46 -3.70
CA CYS A 255 -9.96 16.46 -3.43
C CYS A 255 -11.35 16.91 -3.96
N SER A 256 -11.68 18.20 -3.85
CA SER A 256 -12.90 18.76 -4.45
C SER A 256 -12.92 18.62 -5.97
N ASN A 257 -11.80 18.88 -6.63
CA ASN A 257 -11.66 18.69 -8.06
C ASN A 257 -11.77 17.23 -8.46
N LEU A 258 -11.22 16.30 -7.67
CA LEU A 258 -11.40 14.87 -7.87
C LEU A 258 -12.89 14.47 -7.80
N ARG A 259 -13.60 14.86 -6.73
CA ARG A 259 -15.04 14.60 -6.59
C ARG A 259 -15.83 15.10 -7.80
N ARG A 260 -15.52 16.31 -8.27
CA ARG A 260 -16.16 16.90 -9.45
C ARG A 260 -15.88 16.08 -10.72
N GLN A 261 -14.63 15.66 -10.95
CA GLN A 261 -14.27 14.81 -12.10
C GLN A 261 -15.01 13.47 -12.08
N ILE A 262 -15.09 12.82 -10.91
CA ILE A 262 -15.84 11.57 -10.77
C ILE A 262 -17.34 11.82 -11.00
N SER A 263 -17.90 12.88 -10.40
CA SER A 263 -19.33 13.23 -10.52
C SER A 263 -19.77 13.55 -11.95
N GLN A 264 -18.85 14.00 -12.80
CA GLN A 264 -19.07 14.31 -14.21
C GLN A 264 -18.88 13.09 -15.14
N ASN A 265 -18.38 11.97 -14.61
CA ASN A 265 -18.12 10.77 -15.40
C ASN A 265 -19.25 9.75 -15.19
N CYS A 266 -20.29 9.81 -16.03
CA CYS A 266 -21.45 8.89 -15.94
C CYS A 266 -21.04 7.41 -15.97
N THR A 267 -19.99 7.03 -16.70
CA THR A 267 -19.49 5.64 -16.75
C THR A 267 -18.96 5.18 -15.40
N VAL A 268 -18.09 5.97 -14.77
CA VAL A 268 -17.54 5.63 -13.45
C VAL A 268 -18.65 5.48 -12.42
N ILE A 269 -19.62 6.40 -12.41
CA ILE A 269 -20.69 6.36 -11.43
C ILE A 269 -21.64 5.18 -11.69
N SER A 270 -21.96 4.89 -12.95
CA SER A 270 -22.72 3.70 -13.33
C SER A 270 -22.03 2.42 -12.84
N ASN A 271 -20.70 2.35 -12.97
CA ASN A 271 -19.92 1.21 -12.48
C ASN A 271 -19.90 1.12 -10.94
N ILE A 272 -19.85 2.26 -10.22
CA ILE A 272 -19.93 2.27 -8.75
C ILE A 272 -21.32 1.82 -8.28
N LEU A 273 -22.38 2.17 -9.02
CA LEU A 273 -23.75 1.75 -8.73
C LEU A 273 -24.01 0.27 -8.99
N SER A 274 -23.48 -0.27 -10.09
CA SER A 274 -23.55 -1.71 -10.36
C SER A 274 -22.79 -2.51 -9.31
N ILE A 275 -21.67 -2.01 -8.77
CA ILE A 275 -20.99 -2.65 -7.63
C ILE A 275 -21.97 -2.86 -6.46
N ILE A 276 -22.74 -1.85 -6.06
CA ILE A 276 -23.72 -1.96 -4.96
C ILE A 276 -24.80 -3.00 -5.26
N SER A 277 -25.17 -3.13 -6.54
CA SER A 277 -26.23 -4.03 -6.99
C SER A 277 -25.74 -5.46 -7.15
N ASP A 278 -24.53 -5.66 -7.67
CA ASP A 278 -24.07 -6.93 -8.22
C ASP A 278 -22.99 -7.58 -7.36
N SER A 279 -22.25 -6.82 -6.54
CA SER A 279 -21.19 -7.40 -5.72
C SER A 279 -21.78 -8.11 -4.49
N THR A 280 -21.35 -9.36 -4.28
CA THR A 280 -21.65 -10.14 -3.07
C THR A 280 -20.78 -9.73 -1.88
N ASN A 281 -19.78 -8.88 -2.10
CA ASN A 281 -18.84 -8.46 -1.07
C ASN A 281 -19.34 -7.21 -0.34
N GLN A 282 -19.84 -7.40 0.89
CA GLN A 282 -20.38 -6.33 1.71
C GLN A 282 -19.39 -5.17 1.92
N ALA A 283 -18.09 -5.44 2.08
CA ALA A 283 -17.09 -4.40 2.27
C ALA A 283 -16.94 -3.52 1.02
N THR A 284 -16.96 -4.13 -0.18
CA THR A 284 -16.91 -3.42 -1.46
C THR A 284 -18.16 -2.55 -1.66
N ASN A 285 -19.34 -3.04 -1.27
CA ASN A 285 -20.60 -2.29 -1.34
C ASN A 285 -20.61 -1.07 -0.42
N ILE A 286 -20.07 -1.21 0.79
CA ILE A 286 -19.93 -0.09 1.74
C ILE A 286 -19.03 0.99 1.15
N LEU A 287 -17.88 0.62 0.57
CA LEU A 287 -16.96 1.56 -0.06
C LEU A 287 -17.61 2.28 -1.26
N ALA A 288 -18.33 1.55 -2.10
CA ALA A 288 -19.06 2.12 -3.22
C ALA A 288 -20.14 3.12 -2.75
N ALA A 289 -20.93 2.75 -1.74
CA ALA A 289 -21.94 3.62 -1.16
C ALA A 289 -21.31 4.88 -0.53
N GLU A 290 -20.21 4.72 0.20
CA GLU A 290 -19.44 5.84 0.77
C GLU A 290 -18.94 6.82 -0.30
N ILE A 291 -18.46 6.32 -1.44
CA ILE A 291 -18.03 7.20 -2.53
C ILE A 291 -19.24 7.98 -3.03
N LEU A 292 -20.35 7.32 -3.35
CA LEU A 292 -21.53 7.97 -3.91
C LEU A 292 -22.13 9.04 -2.99
N THR A 293 -22.17 8.81 -1.68
CA THR A 293 -22.67 9.80 -0.71
C THR A 293 -21.79 11.05 -0.64
N ARG A 294 -20.51 10.93 -1.02
CA ARG A 294 -19.54 12.04 -1.07
C ARG A 294 -19.54 12.77 -2.41
N LEU A 295 -20.20 12.24 -3.44
CA LEU A 295 -20.35 12.89 -4.74
C LEU A 295 -21.60 13.77 -4.75
N ASN A 296 -21.46 15.05 -5.09
CA ASN A 296 -22.61 15.92 -5.33
C ASN A 296 -23.16 15.63 -6.74
N LEU A 297 -23.98 14.59 -6.85
CA LEU A 297 -24.57 14.14 -8.11
C LEU A 297 -25.61 15.17 -8.57
N GLY A 298 -25.25 16.04 -9.51
CA GLY A 298 -26.16 17.03 -10.10
C GLY A 298 -27.21 16.39 -11.03
N GLU A 299 -28.24 17.15 -11.38
CA GLU A 299 -29.39 16.67 -12.19
C GLU A 299 -29.00 15.97 -13.50
N LYS A 300 -27.97 16.45 -14.22
CA LYS A 300 -27.49 15.82 -15.46
C LYS A 300 -26.99 14.39 -15.26
N THR A 301 -26.31 14.14 -14.15
CA THR A 301 -25.81 12.80 -13.81
C THR A 301 -26.96 11.89 -13.41
N CYS A 302 -27.97 12.42 -12.70
CA CYS A 302 -29.22 11.71 -12.41
C CYS A 302 -29.95 11.26 -13.69
N ILE A 303 -29.94 12.07 -14.76
CA ILE A 303 -30.58 11.74 -16.05
C ILE A 303 -29.86 10.59 -16.77
N CYS A 304 -28.51 10.52 -16.71
CA CYS A 304 -27.76 9.34 -17.19
C CYS A 304 -28.27 8.05 -16.52
N PHE A 305 -28.56 8.09 -15.21
CA PHE A 305 -29.03 6.91 -14.48
C PHE A 305 -30.45 6.52 -14.85
N THR A 306 -31.36 7.48 -15.06
CA THR A 306 -32.72 7.18 -15.49
C THR A 306 -32.77 6.57 -16.89
N GLN A 307 -31.82 6.90 -17.77
CA GLN A 307 -31.77 6.33 -19.12
C GLN A 307 -31.15 4.92 -19.15
N ASN A 308 -30.08 4.68 -18.38
CA ASN A 308 -29.47 3.35 -18.27
C ASN A 308 -30.31 2.37 -17.43
N SER A 309 -31.24 2.86 -16.60
CA SER A 309 -32.16 2.01 -15.83
C SER A 309 -33.39 1.53 -16.64
N ILE A 310 -33.67 2.11 -17.82
CA ILE A 310 -34.79 1.69 -18.69
C ILE A 310 -34.59 0.28 -19.27
N THR A 311 -33.37 -0.27 -19.25
CA THR A 311 -33.10 -1.68 -19.61
C THR A 311 -33.39 -2.66 -18.47
N TRP A 312 -33.71 -2.18 -17.26
CA TRP A 312 -34.29 -3.00 -16.18
C TRP A 312 -35.81 -2.90 -16.29
N SER A 313 -36.40 -3.85 -17.02
CA SER A 313 -37.79 -3.90 -17.51
C SER A 313 -38.86 -3.21 -16.62
N GLN A 314 -39.54 -2.26 -17.25
CA GLN A 314 -40.63 -1.31 -16.89
C GLN A 314 -41.97 -1.87 -16.34
N PRO A 315 -43.04 -1.04 -16.10
CA PRO A 315 -43.12 0.35 -15.60
C PRO A 315 -44.22 0.52 -14.52
N SER A 316 -44.12 1.54 -13.65
CA SER A 316 -45.31 2.18 -13.06
C SER A 316 -44.95 3.57 -12.56
N ILE A 317 -45.37 4.56 -13.34
CA ILE A 317 -45.74 5.93 -12.96
C ILE A 317 -45.09 6.43 -11.65
N VAL A 318 -44.02 7.21 -11.79
CA VAL A 318 -43.75 8.28 -10.83
C VAL A 318 -43.55 9.55 -11.65
N THR A 319 -44.58 10.38 -11.63
CA THR A 319 -44.56 11.76 -12.11
C THR A 319 -43.37 12.51 -11.51
N GLU A 320 -42.70 13.27 -12.38
CA GLU A 320 -41.66 14.25 -12.05
C GLU A 320 -41.91 14.92 -10.71
N THR A 321 -41.19 14.48 -9.69
CA THR A 321 -40.93 15.26 -8.49
C THR A 321 -39.46 15.01 -8.19
N GLN A 322 -38.69 16.10 -8.10
CA GLN A 322 -37.27 16.12 -7.76
C GLN A 322 -37.02 15.24 -6.53
N MET A 323 -36.60 14.01 -6.76
CA MET A 323 -36.20 13.13 -5.68
C MET A 323 -34.78 13.54 -5.29
N SER A 324 -34.61 14.04 -4.06
CA SER A 324 -33.29 14.43 -3.58
C SER A 324 -32.34 13.23 -3.66
N THR A 325 -31.07 13.49 -3.95
CA THR A 325 -29.98 12.50 -3.96
C THR A 325 -29.97 11.63 -2.70
N GLU A 326 -30.31 12.22 -1.55
CA GLU A 326 -30.47 11.51 -0.28
C GLU A 326 -31.62 10.49 -0.28
N LEU A 327 -32.79 10.83 -0.85
CA LEU A 327 -33.94 9.92 -0.88
C LEU A 327 -33.71 8.73 -1.82
N TRP A 328 -33.03 8.96 -2.95
CA TRP A 328 -32.67 7.89 -3.89
C TRP A 328 -31.63 6.94 -3.28
N LEU A 329 -30.57 7.48 -2.65
CA LEU A 329 -29.57 6.68 -1.95
C LEU A 329 -30.19 5.87 -0.79
N GLN A 330 -31.11 6.46 -0.03
CA GLN A 330 -31.85 5.74 1.01
C GLN A 330 -32.70 4.59 0.45
N ASN A 331 -33.32 4.76 -0.71
CA ASN A 331 -34.11 3.71 -1.36
C ASN A 331 -33.22 2.58 -1.91
N CYS A 332 -32.06 2.90 -2.49
CA CYS A 332 -31.05 1.90 -2.85
C CYS A 332 -30.59 1.09 -1.62
N TRP A 333 -30.33 1.76 -0.49
CA TRP A 333 -29.93 1.10 0.76
C TRP A 333 -31.02 0.19 1.34
N ARG A 334 -32.29 0.61 1.30
CA ARG A 334 -33.44 -0.23 1.72
C ARG A 334 -33.63 -1.47 0.86
N ASN A 335 -33.32 -1.39 -0.43
CA ASN A 335 -33.39 -2.52 -1.34
C ASN A 335 -32.19 -3.48 -1.17
N PHE A 336 -31.02 -2.96 -0.79
CA PHE A 336 -29.83 -3.74 -0.45
C PHE A 336 -30.07 -4.68 0.76
N ALA A 337 -30.74 -4.20 1.80
CA ALA A 337 -31.04 -4.97 3.02
C ALA A 337 -31.96 -6.20 2.80
N LYS A 338 -32.48 -6.41 1.58
CA LYS A 338 -33.47 -7.45 1.26
C LYS A 338 -32.94 -8.62 0.40
N LYS A 339 -31.66 -8.64 -0.01
CA LYS A 339 -31.15 -9.70 -0.90
C LYS A 339 -30.74 -10.98 -0.14
N PRO A 340 -31.21 -12.17 -0.57
CA PRO A 340 -30.74 -13.45 -0.02
C PRO A 340 -29.44 -13.93 -0.69
N GLU A 341 -28.54 -14.55 0.10
CA GLU A 341 -27.27 -15.15 -0.34
C GLU A 341 -27.47 -16.31 -1.33
N LYS A 342 -26.73 -16.34 -2.44
CA LYS A 342 -26.65 -17.49 -3.35
C LYS A 342 -25.22 -18.03 -3.43
N ARG A 343 -25.08 -19.37 -3.38
CA ARG A 343 -23.82 -20.12 -3.45
C ARG A 343 -23.36 -20.38 -4.89
N THR A 344 -22.04 -20.43 -5.04
CA THR A 344 -21.21 -20.43 -6.27
C THR A 344 -20.88 -21.81 -6.85
N SER A 345 -20.63 -21.86 -8.17
CA SER A 345 -19.77 -22.88 -8.82
C SER A 345 -18.89 -22.23 -9.93
N LEU A 346 -17.64 -22.69 -10.05
CA LEU A 346 -16.60 -22.17 -10.98
C LEU A 346 -16.65 -22.85 -12.36
N PRO A 347 -16.15 -22.18 -13.42
CA PRO A 347 -15.08 -22.79 -14.22
C PRO A 347 -13.97 -21.82 -14.68
N SER A 348 -12.88 -22.42 -15.15
CA SER A 348 -11.54 -21.89 -15.45
C SER A 348 -11.32 -21.47 -16.91
N ASN A 349 -10.98 -20.18 -17.17
CA ASN A 349 -10.09 -19.69 -18.24
C ASN A 349 -9.88 -18.15 -18.14
N LYS A 350 -9.36 -17.64 -17.00
CA LYS A 350 -9.65 -16.26 -16.51
C LYS A 350 -8.56 -15.20 -16.76
N SER A 351 -7.29 -15.57 -16.87
CA SER A 351 -6.17 -14.61 -16.92
C SER A 351 -6.15 -13.74 -18.19
N LEU A 352 -6.57 -14.26 -19.35
CA LEU A 352 -6.56 -13.53 -20.63
C LEU A 352 -7.56 -12.36 -20.70
N THR A 353 -8.66 -12.42 -19.94
CA THR A 353 -9.68 -11.37 -19.95
C THR A 353 -9.25 -10.16 -19.10
N LEU A 354 -8.61 -10.38 -17.94
CA LEU A 354 -8.00 -9.29 -17.16
C LEU A 354 -6.83 -8.63 -17.88
N ILE A 355 -6.04 -9.41 -18.63
CA ILE A 355 -4.95 -8.89 -19.45
C ILE A 355 -5.48 -7.88 -20.50
N ARG A 356 -6.54 -8.26 -21.24
CA ARG A 356 -7.19 -7.35 -22.21
C ARG A 356 -7.77 -6.10 -21.56
N TYR A 357 -8.18 -6.19 -20.30
CA TYR A 357 -8.67 -5.05 -19.52
C TYR A 357 -7.54 -4.10 -19.10
N CYS A 358 -6.41 -4.64 -18.66
CA CYS A 358 -5.21 -3.85 -18.34
C CYS A 358 -4.67 -3.13 -19.59
N GLN A 359 -4.72 -3.77 -20.76
CA GLN A 359 -4.30 -3.19 -22.05
C GLN A 359 -5.19 -2.02 -22.54
N ARG A 360 -6.47 -1.97 -22.16
CA ARG A 360 -7.36 -0.82 -22.45
C ARG A 360 -7.07 0.40 -21.58
N SER A 361 -6.18 0.27 -20.59
CA SER A 361 -5.82 1.32 -19.62
C SER A 361 -4.53 2.08 -19.98
N LEU A 362 -3.94 1.78 -21.15
CA LEU A 362 -2.88 2.53 -21.82
C LEU A 362 -3.50 3.41 -22.90
#